data_AF-A0A9P7EPQ4-F1
#
_entry.id   AF-A0A9P7EPQ4-F1
#
_cell.length_a   1.000
_cell.length_b   1.000
_cell.length_c   1.000
_cell.angle_alpha   90.00
_cell.angle_beta   90.00
_cell.angle_gamma   90.00
#
_symmetry.space_group_name_H-M   'P 1'
#
loop_
_entity.id
_entity.type
_entity.pdbx_description
1 polymer ?
#
loop_
_entity_poly.entity_id
_entity_poly.type
_entity_poly.pdbx_seq_one_letter_code
_entity_poly.pdbx_strand_id
1 'polypeptide(L)' 'ELVDILGAHRNTLRLYMKCHGIQRKYSELTNADLNVLISKFKKRCPDSGIRYIIGHLRRHGIRMQHHRVVHSLH' A
#
# COMPACT_ATOMS: atom_id res chain seq x y z
N GLU A 1 -7.76 11.96 -0.40
CA GLU A 1 -8.94 11.10 -0.57
C GLU A 1 -9.90 11.17 0.62
N LEU A 2 -9.73 10.43 1.74
CA LEU A 2 -10.71 10.50 2.85
C LEU A 2 -10.85 11.87 3.54
N VAL A 3 -9.75 12.61 3.65
CA VAL A 3 -9.74 13.99 4.20
C VAL A 3 -10.55 14.93 3.33
N ASP A 4 -10.43 14.79 2.02
CA ASP A 4 -11.09 15.65 1.04
C ASP A 4 -12.59 15.31 0.94
N ILE A 5 -12.95 14.04 1.09
CA ILE A 5 -14.34 13.57 1.10
C ILE A 5 -15.06 14.00 2.40
N LEU A 6 -14.38 13.91 3.55
CA LEU A 6 -14.96 14.23 4.85
C LEU A 6 -14.82 15.71 5.26
N GLY A 7 -14.12 16.52 4.46
CA GLY A 7 -13.81 17.92 4.79
C GLY A 7 -13.00 18.10 6.09
N ALA A 8 -12.42 17.02 6.63
CA ALA A 8 -11.80 17.00 7.95
C ALA A 8 -10.28 16.93 7.83
N HIS A 9 -9.57 17.80 8.54
CA HIS A 9 -8.10 17.83 8.53
C HIS A 9 -7.49 16.44 8.87
N ARG A 10 -6.35 16.12 8.25
CA ARG A 10 -5.67 14.81 8.37
C ARG A 10 -5.41 14.36 9.82
N ASN A 11 -5.17 15.31 10.71
CA ASN A 11 -4.93 15.00 12.13
C ASN A 11 -6.24 14.63 12.82
N THR A 12 -7.32 15.32 12.51
CA THR A 12 -8.67 15.04 13.01
C THR A 12 -9.12 13.65 12.57
N LEU A 13 -8.91 13.29 11.30
CA LEU A 13 -9.19 11.95 10.80
C LEU A 13 -8.38 10.88 11.53
N ARG A 14 -7.08 11.11 11.76
CA ARG A 14 -6.23 10.18 12.52
C ARG A 14 -6.71 10.01 13.96
N LEU A 15 -7.13 11.11 14.60
CA LEU A 15 -7.67 11.09 15.96
C LEU A 15 -8.96 10.24 16.00
N TYR A 16 -9.92 10.51 15.12
CA TYR A 16 -11.16 9.74 15.05
C TYR A 16 -10.90 8.26 14.76
N MET A 17 -10.03 7.94 13.78
CA MET A 17 -9.65 6.56 13.52
C MET A 17 -9.10 5.87 14.78
N LYS A 18 -8.29 6.57 15.58
CA LYS A 18 -7.77 6.04 16.85
C LYS A 18 -8.89 5.84 17.88
N CYS A 19 -9.76 6.83 18.07
CA CYS A 19 -10.89 6.77 19.02
C CYS A 19 -11.87 5.63 18.69
N HIS A 20 -12.08 5.34 17.41
CA HIS A 20 -12.97 4.27 16.94
C HIS A 20 -12.26 2.94 16.72
N GLY A 21 -10.98 2.80 17.10
CA GLY A 21 -10.23 1.55 16.94
C GLY A 21 -9.94 1.17 15.48
N ILE A 22 -10.13 2.08 14.53
CA ILE A 22 -9.87 1.86 13.10
C ILE A 22 -8.37 1.92 12.85
N GLN A 23 -7.77 0.75 12.69
CA GLN A 23 -6.33 0.62 12.45
C GLN A 23 -6.01 0.42 10.97
N ARG A 24 -4.89 1.03 10.57
CA ARG A 24 -4.29 0.84 9.26
C ARG A 24 -3.39 -0.39 9.30
N LYS A 25 -3.94 -1.56 8.96
CA LYS A 25 -3.21 -2.84 8.95
C LYS A 25 -2.53 -3.10 7.61
N TYR A 26 -1.36 -3.73 7.65
CA TYR A 26 -0.75 -4.30 6.45
C TYR A 26 -1.54 -5.54 6.01
N SER A 27 -1.49 -5.85 4.73
CA SER A 27 -2.08 -7.07 4.18
C SER A 27 -1.24 -8.28 4.59
N GLU A 28 -1.90 -9.33 5.05
CA GLU A 28 -1.31 -10.63 5.36
C GLU A 28 -1.00 -11.41 4.07
N LEU A 29 -0.09 -10.86 3.25
CA LEU A 29 0.35 -11.46 2.00
C LEU A 29 1.70 -12.15 2.23
N THR A 30 1.93 -13.34 1.68
CA THR A 30 3.24 -14.01 1.80
C THR A 30 4.29 -13.33 0.92
N ASN A 31 5.58 -13.58 1.19
CA ASN A 31 6.65 -13.06 0.31
C ASN A 31 6.58 -13.68 -1.10
N ALA A 32 6.18 -14.96 -1.20
CA ALA A 32 6.03 -15.64 -2.48
C ALA A 32 4.93 -14.99 -3.34
N ASP A 33 3.77 -14.72 -2.74
CA ASP A 33 2.66 -14.06 -3.44
C ASP A 33 3.03 -12.63 -3.86
N LEU A 34 3.79 -11.93 -3.01
CA LEU A 34 4.27 -10.58 -3.29
C LEU A 34 5.19 -10.58 -4.51
N ASN A 35 6.14 -11.52 -4.56
CA ASN A 35 7.07 -11.67 -5.67
C ASN A 35 6.33 -11.96 -6.99
N VAL A 36 5.30 -12.82 -6.94
CA VAL A 36 4.47 -13.11 -8.13
C VAL A 36 3.73 -11.86 -8.62
N LEU A 37 3.13 -11.08 -7.71
CA LEU A 37 2.46 -9.83 -8.06
C LEU A 37 3.40 -8.80 -8.66
N ILE A 38 4.56 -8.61 -8.03
CA ILE A 38 5.57 -7.66 -8.49
C ILE A 38 6.16 -8.09 -9.84
N SER A 39 6.45 -9.38 -10.03
CA SER A 39 6.91 -9.92 -11.30
C SER A 39 5.87 -9.71 -12.42
N LYS A 40 4.59 -9.98 -12.16
CA LYS A 40 3.51 -9.73 -13.13
C LYS A 40 3.40 -8.25 -13.49
N PHE A 41 3.56 -7.35 -12.51
CA PHE A 41 3.56 -5.91 -12.76
C PHE A 41 4.78 -5.47 -13.58
N LYS A 42 5.97 -5.94 -13.22
CA LYS A 42 7.23 -5.64 -13.92
C LYS A 42 7.26 -6.14 -15.36
N LYS A 43 6.61 -7.28 -15.67
CA LYS A 43 6.43 -7.73 -17.06
C LYS A 43 5.65 -6.73 -17.93
N ARG A 44 4.74 -5.95 -17.34
CA ARG A 44 3.97 -4.92 -18.05
C ARG A 44 4.68 -3.57 -18.04
N CYS A 45 5.40 -3.26 -16.98
CA CYS A 45 6.10 -1.99 -16.79
C CYS A 45 7.52 -2.24 -16.25
N PRO A 46 8.49 -2.61 -17.10
CA PRO A 46 9.82 -3.04 -16.67
C PRO A 46 10.59 -1.96 -15.90
N ASP A 47 10.53 -0.71 -16.37
CA ASP A 47 11.29 0.42 -15.79
C ASP A 47 10.60 1.07 -14.59
N SER A 48 9.48 0.52 -14.14
CA SER A 48 8.71 1.08 -13.02
C SER A 48 9.49 1.02 -11.69
N GLY A 49 9.67 2.18 -11.06
CA GLY A 49 10.29 2.25 -9.73
C GLY A 49 9.35 1.79 -8.61
N ILE A 50 9.90 1.63 -7.41
CA ILE A 50 9.18 1.19 -6.21
C ILE A 50 7.91 2.02 -5.91
N ARG A 51 7.93 3.32 -6.20
CA ARG A 51 6.78 4.22 -6.03
C ARG A 51 5.56 3.75 -6.83
N TYR A 52 5.77 3.32 -8.07
CA TYR A 52 4.70 2.84 -8.95
C TYR A 52 4.16 1.49 -8.49
N ILE A 53 5.03 0.61 -8.00
CA ILE A 53 4.65 -0.70 -7.47
C ILE A 53 3.79 -0.53 -6.22
N ILE A 54 4.20 0.32 -5.29
CA ILE A 54 3.41 0.63 -4.08
C ILE A 54 2.06 1.26 -4.47
N GLY A 55 2.06 2.15 -5.46
CA GLY A 55 0.83 2.73 -6.00
C GLY A 55 -0.11 1.67 -6.57
N HIS A 56 0.42 0.74 -7.36
CA HIS A 56 -0.33 -0.38 -7.93
C HIS A 56 -0.93 -1.26 -6.83
N LEU A 57 -0.14 -1.67 -5.84
CA LEU A 57 -0.61 -2.47 -4.71
C LEU A 57 -1.74 -1.74 -3.94
N ARG A 58 -1.56 -0.44 -3.66
CA ARG A 58 -2.59 0.37 -2.98
C ARG A 58 -3.89 0.47 -3.77
N ARG A 59 -3.80 0.62 -5.10
CA ARG A 59 -4.99 0.64 -5.98
C ARG A 59 -5.78 -0.67 -5.92
N HIS A 60 -5.11 -1.79 -5.63
CA HIS A 60 -5.73 -3.09 -5.41
C HIS A 60 -6.12 -3.35 -3.94
N GLY A 61 -6.09 -2.32 -3.08
CA GLY A 61 -6.41 -2.46 -1.65
C GLY A 61 -5.33 -3.17 -0.83
N ILE A 62 -4.17 -3.45 -1.44
CA ILE A 62 -3.07 -4.16 -0.79
C ILE A 62 -2.13 -3.13 -0.17
N ARG A 63 -1.99 -3.20 1.16
CA ARG A 63 -1.05 -2.35 1.90
C ARG A 63 0.13 -3.18 2.35
N MET A 64 1.31 -2.94 1.79
CA MET A 64 2.54 -3.67 2.13
C MET A 64 3.53 -2.82 2.92
N GLN A 65 4.38 -3.47 3.71
CA GLN A 65 5.55 -2.84 4.30
C GLN A 65 6.58 -2.50 3.22
N HIS A 66 7.17 -1.30 3.29
CA HIS A 66 8.12 -0.82 2.28
C HIS A 66 9.32 -1.74 2.11
N HIS A 67 9.91 -2.22 3.21
CA HIS A 67 11.08 -3.11 3.17
C HIS A 67 10.81 -4.43 2.46
N ARG A 68 9.58 -4.97 2.53
CA ARG A 68 9.20 -6.20 1.81
C ARG A 68 9.12 -5.99 0.30
N VAL A 69 8.63 -4.82 -0.12
CA VAL A 69 8.59 -4.45 -1.53
C VAL A 69 10.01 -4.26 -2.08
N VAL A 70 10.91 -3.62 -1.31
CA VAL A 70 12.33 -3.51 -1.67
C VAL A 70 12.97 -4.90 -1.79
N HIS A 71 12.76 -5.77 -0.81
CA HIS A 71 13.31 -7.13 -0.83
C HIS A 71 12.79 -7.96 -2.03
N SER A 72 11.56 -7.73 -2.48
CA SER A 72 11.02 -8.43 -3.66
C SER A 72 11.59 -7.93 -4.99
N LEU A 73 12.32 -6.81 -5.00
CA LEU A 73 12.90 -6.21 -6.21
C LEU A 73 14.37 -6.59 -6.43
N HIS A 74 15.03 -7.11 -5.40
CA HIS A 74 16.38 -7.66 -5.45
C HIS A 74 16.30 -9.17 -5.68
#